data_AF-A0A4Y2E4Z4-F1
#
_entry.id   AF-A0A4Y2E4Z4-F1
#
_cell.length_a   1.000
_cell.length_b   1.000
_cell.length_c   1.000
_cell.angle_alpha   90.00
_cell.angle_beta   90.00
_cell.angle_gamma   90.00
#
_symmetry.space_group_name_H-M   'P 1'
#
loop_
_entity.id
_entity.type
_entity.pdbx_description
1 polymer ?
#
loop_
_entity_poly.entity_id
_entity_poly.type
_entity_poly.pdbx_seq_one_letter_code
_entity_poly.pdbx_strand_id
1 'polypeptide(L)'
;MPPKKRKSIGQAHSKTRIAKVMRARETPEQSDARVEQSSLRMSASRTIETPEVRRDRLQEDRHRNNETTEQREARVEETRVRIVQTRELLRQSNLKLEAFKHAPQDDYQVHPNVYIGKMDRVCVHCSAKNFKGESPGMCCPYEL
;
A
#
# COMPACT_ATOMS: atom_id res chain seq x y z
N MET A 1 -2.20 67.63 -20.11
CA MET A 1 -3.09 66.48 -20.41
C MET A 1 -3.31 65.68 -19.14
N PRO A 2 -4.56 65.31 -18.77
CA PRO A 2 -4.78 64.46 -17.61
C PRO A 2 -4.38 63.00 -17.89
N PRO A 3 -3.82 62.27 -16.92
CA PRO A 3 -3.36 60.91 -17.12
C PRO A 3 -4.55 59.95 -17.29
N LYS A 4 -4.49 59.07 -18.29
CA LYS A 4 -5.53 58.06 -18.53
C LYS A 4 -5.55 57.05 -17.38
N LYS A 5 -6.72 56.85 -16.75
CA LYS A 5 -6.93 55.82 -15.72
C LYS A 5 -6.60 54.43 -16.27
N ARG A 6 -5.62 53.75 -15.68
CA ARG A 6 -5.29 52.35 -16.01
C ARG A 6 -6.39 51.43 -15.48
N LYS A 7 -6.81 50.45 -16.29
CA LYS A 7 -7.77 49.42 -15.85
C LYS A 7 -7.15 48.64 -14.67
N SER A 8 -7.92 48.49 -13.59
CA SER A 8 -7.50 47.78 -12.38
C SER A 8 -7.23 46.30 -12.67
N ILE A 9 -5.95 45.91 -12.68
CA ILE A 9 -5.49 44.53 -12.93
C ILE A 9 -5.78 43.60 -11.73
N GLY A 10 -6.05 44.15 -10.55
CA GLY A 10 -6.23 43.38 -9.31
C GLY A 10 -7.67 42.93 -8.99
N GLN A 11 -8.67 43.26 -9.81
CA GLN A 11 -10.06 42.94 -9.49
C GLN A 11 -10.47 41.60 -10.12
N ALA A 12 -10.75 40.61 -9.27
CA ALA A 12 -11.28 39.32 -9.71
C ALA A 12 -12.57 39.54 -10.53
N HIS A 13 -12.56 39.03 -11.77
CA HIS A 13 -13.67 39.17 -12.69
C HIS A 13 -14.97 38.60 -12.10
N SER A 14 -16.11 39.23 -12.37
CA SER A 14 -17.43 38.86 -11.81
C SER A 14 -17.74 37.37 -11.99
N LYS A 15 -17.43 36.82 -13.17
CA LYS A 15 -17.57 35.38 -13.48
C LYS A 15 -16.78 34.47 -12.52
N THR A 16 -15.56 34.84 -12.14
CA THR A 16 -14.73 34.05 -11.21
C THR A 16 -15.33 34.05 -9.81
N ARG A 17 -15.87 35.20 -9.37
CA ARG A 17 -16.58 35.31 -8.09
C ARG A 17 -17.84 34.45 -8.07
N ILE A 18 -18.64 34.50 -9.14
CA ILE A 18 -19.85 33.68 -9.27
C ILE A 18 -19.52 32.19 -9.25
N ALA A 19 -18.49 31.76 -10.01
CA ALA A 19 -18.06 30.36 -10.02
C ALA A 19 -17.61 29.86 -8.63
N LYS A 20 -16.93 30.72 -7.85
CA LYS A 20 -16.53 30.38 -6.48
C LYS A 20 -17.74 30.19 -5.56
N VAL A 21 -18.75 31.07 -5.66
CA VAL A 21 -19.98 30.95 -4.87
C VAL A 21 -20.79 29.72 -5.28
N MET A 22 -20.87 29.41 -6.57
CA MET A 22 -21.54 28.20 -7.05
C MET A 22 -20.85 26.93 -6.52
N ARG A 23 -19.51 26.85 -6.59
CA ARG A 23 -18.75 25.72 -6.04
C ARG A 23 -18.94 25.53 -4.53
N ALA A 24 -19.04 26.63 -3.78
CA ALA A 24 -19.26 26.57 -2.34
C ALA A 24 -20.65 26.05 -1.94
N ARG A 25 -21.59 25.98 -2.90
CA ARG A 25 -22.95 25.48 -2.72
C ARG A 25 -23.18 24.11 -3.39
N GLU A 26 -22.13 23.51 -3.97
CA GLU A 26 -22.23 22.17 -4.58
C GLU A 26 -22.55 21.13 -3.50
N THR A 27 -23.44 20.19 -3.80
CA THR A 27 -23.58 18.97 -3.00
C THR A 27 -22.37 18.04 -3.24
N PRO A 28 -22.14 17.03 -2.39
CA PRO A 28 -21.10 16.03 -2.63
C PRO A 28 -21.24 15.38 -4.02
N GLU A 29 -22.45 15.00 -4.43
CA GLU A 29 -22.71 14.33 -5.71
C GLU A 29 -22.43 15.26 -6.90
N GLN A 30 -22.76 16.55 -6.77
CA GLN A 30 -22.45 17.56 -7.80
C GLN A 30 -20.94 17.81 -7.89
N SER A 31 -20.25 17.82 -6.75
CA SER A 31 -18.80 17.96 -6.68
C SER A 31 -18.12 16.78 -7.36
N ASP A 32 -18.56 15.56 -7.05
CA ASP A 32 -18.03 14.31 -7.62
C ASP A 32 -18.28 14.25 -9.12
N ALA A 33 -19.51 14.52 -9.57
CA ALA A 33 -19.83 14.57 -11.00
C ALA A 33 -18.96 15.58 -11.77
N ARG A 34 -18.65 16.73 -11.16
CA ARG A 34 -17.76 17.74 -11.76
C ARG A 34 -16.30 17.26 -11.80
N VAL A 35 -15.82 16.61 -10.75
CA VAL A 35 -14.46 16.04 -10.71
C VAL A 35 -14.32 14.92 -11.75
N GLU A 36 -15.29 14.01 -11.83
CA GLU A 36 -15.33 12.94 -12.83
C GLU A 36 -15.36 13.51 -14.25
N GLN A 37 -16.23 14.49 -14.53
CA GLN A 37 -16.26 15.15 -15.83
C GLN A 37 -14.91 15.82 -16.17
N SER A 38 -14.26 16.45 -15.19
CA SER A 38 -12.94 17.04 -15.37
C SER A 38 -11.87 15.97 -15.66
N SER A 39 -11.93 14.84 -14.97
CA SER A 39 -11.05 13.68 -15.17
C SER A 39 -11.18 13.12 -16.58
N LEU A 40 -12.41 12.90 -17.06
CA LEU A 40 -12.70 12.42 -18.42
C LEU A 40 -12.20 13.39 -19.50
N ARG A 41 -12.34 14.70 -19.29
CA ARG A 41 -11.80 15.69 -20.24
C ARG A 41 -10.28 15.62 -20.30
N MET A 42 -9.62 15.53 -19.15
CA MET A 42 -8.15 15.42 -19.08
C MET A 42 -7.64 14.12 -19.71
N SER A 43 -8.32 12.99 -19.49
CA SER A 43 -7.94 11.72 -20.10
C SER A 43 -8.12 11.74 -21.62
N ALA A 44 -9.24 12.29 -22.11
CA ALA A 44 -9.48 12.46 -23.54
C ALA A 44 -8.40 13.35 -24.20
N SER A 45 -8.03 14.47 -23.57
CA SER A 45 -6.94 15.32 -24.05
C SER A 45 -5.61 14.56 -24.13
N ARG A 46 -5.27 13.76 -23.11
CA ARG A 46 -4.02 12.97 -23.06
C ARG A 46 -3.92 11.92 -24.17
N THR A 47 -5.04 11.37 -24.60
CA THR A 47 -5.09 10.36 -25.68
C THR A 47 -4.68 10.95 -27.03
N ILE A 48 -5.00 12.22 -27.28
CA ILE A 48 -4.70 12.92 -28.54
C ILE A 48 -3.44 13.79 -28.47
N GLU A 49 -2.71 13.79 -27.36
CA GLU A 49 -1.47 14.55 -27.19
C GLU A 49 -0.37 14.10 -28.16
N THR A 50 0.27 15.05 -28.84
CA THR A 50 1.50 14.80 -29.60
C THR A 50 2.67 14.49 -28.66
N PRO A 51 3.74 13.84 -29.16
CA PRO A 51 4.93 13.55 -28.36
C PRO A 51 5.59 14.78 -27.71
N GLU A 52 5.56 15.93 -28.38
CA GLU A 52 6.14 17.19 -27.91
C GLU A 52 5.33 17.74 -26.73
N VAL A 53 4.00 17.84 -26.89
CA VAL A 53 3.08 18.29 -25.82
C VAL A 53 3.18 17.38 -24.60
N ARG A 54 3.29 16.06 -24.82
CA ARG A 54 3.48 15.08 -23.75
C ARG A 54 4.79 15.31 -22.99
N ARG A 55 5.88 15.64 -23.69
CA ARG A 55 7.18 15.92 -23.08
C ARG A 55 7.12 17.17 -22.21
N ASP A 56 6.56 18.26 -22.73
CA ASP A 56 6.43 19.52 -22.01
C ASP A 56 5.56 19.36 -20.76
N ARG A 57 4.42 18.66 -20.88
CA ARG A 57 3.57 18.35 -19.73
C ARG A 57 4.31 17.54 -18.66
N LEU A 58 5.06 16.51 -19.05
CA LEU A 58 5.84 15.71 -18.09
C LEU A 58 6.97 16.52 -17.43
N GLN A 59 7.57 17.45 -18.16
CA GLN A 59 8.58 18.36 -17.61
C GLN A 59 7.95 19.34 -16.61
N GLU A 60 6.76 19.88 -16.92
CA GLU A 60 6.01 20.74 -16.01
C GLU A 60 5.55 19.98 -14.77
N ASP A 61 5.03 18.75 -14.93
CA ASP A 61 4.64 17.87 -13.82
C ASP A 61 5.83 17.55 -12.91
N ARG A 62 7.04 17.35 -13.47
CA ARG A 62 8.28 17.21 -12.70
C ARG A 62 8.63 18.48 -11.94
N HIS A 63 8.50 19.65 -12.56
CA HIS A 63 8.75 20.93 -11.89
C HIS A 63 7.76 21.22 -10.76
N ARG A 64 6.49 20.84 -10.94
CA ARG A 64 5.44 20.96 -9.91
C ARG A 64 5.63 19.96 -8.77
N ASN A 65 6.08 18.75 -9.09
CA ASN A 65 6.47 17.72 -8.14
C ASN A 65 7.93 17.84 -7.71
N ASN A 66 8.51 19.05 -7.72
CA ASN A 66 9.80 19.30 -7.11
C ASN A 66 9.65 19.14 -5.59
N GLU A 67 9.73 17.89 -5.16
CA GLU A 67 9.91 17.56 -3.76
C GLU A 67 11.21 18.19 -3.28
N THR A 68 11.17 18.74 -2.08
CA THR A 68 12.41 19.16 -1.43
C THR A 68 13.30 17.94 -1.21
N THR A 69 14.61 18.16 -1.12
CA THR A 69 15.58 17.11 -0.77
C THR A 69 15.15 16.37 0.50
N GLU A 70 14.66 17.10 1.50
CA GLU A 70 14.13 16.57 2.76
C GLU A 70 12.90 15.68 2.57
N GLN A 71 11.93 16.09 1.74
CA GLN A 71 10.73 15.28 1.44
C GLN A 71 11.11 13.98 0.71
N ARG A 72 12.09 14.06 -0.18
CA ARG A 72 12.62 12.89 -0.90
C ARG A 72 13.32 11.93 0.05
N GLU A 73 14.17 12.45 0.95
CA GLU A 73 14.87 11.65 1.95
C GLU A 73 13.89 10.97 2.91
N ALA A 74 12.89 11.69 3.42
CA ALA A 74 11.86 11.15 4.30
C ALA A 74 11.10 9.98 3.64
N ARG A 75 10.66 10.13 2.39
CA ARG A 75 9.96 9.05 1.66
C ARG A 75 10.86 7.83 1.42
N VAL A 76 12.13 8.06 1.08
CA VAL A 76 13.09 6.97 0.88
C VAL A 76 13.30 6.23 2.20
N GLU A 77 13.46 6.95 3.31
CA GLU A 77 13.66 6.34 4.62
C GLU A 77 12.42 5.57 5.08
N GLU A 78 11.22 6.12 4.92
CA GLU A 78 9.96 5.42 5.19
C GLU A 78 9.86 4.11 4.39
N THR A 79 10.24 4.16 3.11
CA THR A 79 10.26 2.97 2.25
C THR A 79 11.28 1.93 2.73
N ARG A 80 12.47 2.37 3.17
CA ARG A 80 13.51 1.48 3.73
C ARG A 80 13.02 0.82 5.00
N VAL A 81 12.48 1.60 5.94
CA VAL A 81 11.92 1.10 7.21
C VAL A 81 10.85 0.06 6.93
N ARG A 82 9.89 0.36 6.04
CA ARG A 82 8.81 -0.57 5.68
C ARG A 82 9.34 -1.90 5.11
N ILE A 83 10.33 -1.85 4.22
CA ILE A 83 10.94 -3.06 3.65
C ILE A 83 11.63 -3.88 4.74
N VAL A 84 12.40 -3.25 5.61
CA VAL A 84 13.12 -3.92 6.70
C VAL A 84 12.14 -4.59 7.66
N GLN A 85 11.11 -3.85 8.11
CA GLN A 85 10.06 -4.39 8.98
C GLN A 85 9.35 -5.58 8.35
N THR A 86 9.01 -5.50 7.07
CA THR A 86 8.33 -6.59 6.35
C THR A 86 9.22 -7.84 6.28
N ARG A 87 10.53 -7.66 6.01
CA ARG A 87 11.49 -8.76 5.98
C ARG A 87 11.69 -9.41 7.34
N GLU A 88 11.72 -8.60 8.40
CA GLU A 88 11.89 -9.11 9.76
C GLU A 88 10.67 -9.92 10.22
N LEU A 89 9.45 -9.44 9.94
CA LEU A 89 8.22 -10.20 10.21
C LEU A 89 8.18 -11.53 9.43
N LEU A 90 8.61 -11.52 8.16
CA LEU A 90 8.73 -12.74 7.37
C LEU A 90 9.79 -13.69 7.92
N ARG A 91 10.91 -13.17 8.45
CA ARG A 91 11.94 -13.99 9.07
C ARG A 91 11.45 -14.63 10.37
N GLN A 92 10.79 -13.84 11.23
CA GLN A 92 10.27 -14.31 12.51
C GLN A 92 9.23 -15.41 12.35
N SER A 93 8.41 -15.34 11.30
CA SER A 93 7.39 -16.35 11.03
C SER A 93 7.90 -17.56 10.23
N ASN A 94 9.10 -17.51 9.66
CA ASN A 94 9.59 -18.56 8.76
C ASN A 94 10.47 -19.59 9.47
N LEU A 95 9.91 -20.78 9.72
CA LEU A 95 10.61 -21.90 10.35
C LEU A 95 11.32 -22.84 9.36
N LYS A 96 11.43 -22.46 8.08
CA LYS A 96 12.06 -23.30 7.05
C LYS A 96 13.56 -23.44 7.36
N LEU A 97 14.02 -24.69 7.50
CA LEU A 97 15.40 -25.06 7.84
C LEU A 97 15.84 -24.74 9.28
N GLU A 98 14.91 -24.47 10.20
CA GLU A 98 15.22 -24.12 11.60
C GLU A 98 15.15 -25.32 12.57
N ALA A 99 15.03 -26.56 12.06
CA ALA A 99 14.81 -27.77 12.86
C ALA A 99 15.85 -28.03 13.97
N PHE A 100 17.09 -27.54 13.81
CA PHE A 100 18.19 -27.72 14.78
C PHE A 100 18.55 -26.44 15.56
N LYS A 101 17.77 -25.36 15.39
CA LYS A 101 18.02 -24.07 16.03
C LYS A 101 16.96 -23.77 17.07
N HIS A 102 16.77 -24.71 18.00
CA HIS A 102 15.86 -24.50 19.10
C HIS A 102 16.43 -23.46 20.07
N ALA A 103 15.72 -22.35 20.25
CA ALA A 103 16.03 -21.32 21.22
C ALA A 103 15.00 -21.38 22.36
N PRO A 104 15.38 -21.75 23.59
CA PRO A 104 14.44 -21.88 24.72
C PRO A 104 13.72 -20.57 25.13
N GLN A 105 14.16 -19.45 24.58
CA GLN A 105 13.63 -18.11 24.84
C GLN A 105 12.39 -17.81 23.99
N ASP A 106 12.20 -18.58 22.90
CA ASP A 106 11.10 -18.39 21.97
C ASP A 106 9.90 -19.22 22.43
N ASP A 107 8.73 -18.57 22.51
CA ASP A 107 7.46 -19.27 22.75
C ASP A 107 6.94 -19.87 21.43
N TYR A 108 7.39 -21.08 21.12
CA TYR A 108 6.95 -21.82 19.94
C TYR A 108 5.47 -22.23 20.00
N GLN A 109 4.82 -22.18 21.17
CA GLN A 109 3.42 -22.58 21.33
C GLN A 109 2.45 -21.55 20.73
N VAL A 110 2.84 -20.27 20.72
CA VAL A 110 2.05 -19.17 20.13
C VAL A 110 2.52 -18.79 18.72
N HIS A 111 3.49 -19.51 18.16
CA HIS A 111 4.09 -19.14 16.90
C HIS A 111 3.08 -19.29 15.72
N PRO A 112 2.90 -18.28 14.86
CA PRO A 112 1.82 -18.24 13.86
C PRO A 112 1.79 -19.44 12.90
N ASN A 113 2.96 -20.01 12.60
CA ASN A 113 3.13 -21.15 11.69
C ASN A 113 3.36 -22.50 12.40
N VAL A 114 3.26 -22.55 13.74
CA VAL A 114 3.33 -23.81 14.51
C VAL A 114 1.93 -24.18 14.96
N TYR A 115 1.41 -25.27 14.41
CA TYR A 115 0.16 -25.86 14.87
C TYR A 115 0.38 -27.33 15.23
N ILE A 116 0.63 -27.59 16.52
CA ILE A 116 0.70 -28.93 17.06
C ILE A 116 -0.74 -29.37 17.33
N GLY A 117 -1.31 -30.19 16.44
CA GLY A 117 -2.68 -30.68 16.56
C GLY A 117 -2.92 -31.56 17.80
N LYS A 118 -4.15 -32.03 18.02
CA LYS A 118 -4.45 -32.98 19.12
C LYS A 118 -4.00 -34.40 18.75
N MET A 119 -3.47 -35.14 19.72
CA MET A 119 -3.23 -36.58 19.62
C MET A 119 -4.54 -37.35 19.89
N ASP A 120 -5.43 -37.39 18.90
CA ASP A 120 -6.76 -38.01 19.00
C ASP A 120 -6.90 -39.32 18.21
N ARG A 121 -5.92 -39.63 17.34
CA ARG A 121 -5.89 -40.93 16.66
C ARG A 121 -5.30 -41.98 17.59
N VAL A 122 -5.96 -43.11 17.70
CA VAL A 122 -5.43 -44.27 18.43
C VAL A 122 -4.81 -45.23 17.42
N CYS A 123 -3.57 -45.63 17.66
CA CYS A 123 -2.86 -46.62 16.85
C CYS A 123 -3.53 -47.99 17.02
N VAL A 124 -3.84 -48.65 15.91
CA VAL A 124 -4.47 -49.98 15.93
C VAL A 124 -3.54 -51.09 16.43
N HIS A 125 -2.22 -50.87 16.39
CA HIS A 125 -1.22 -51.89 16.71
C HIS A 125 -0.80 -51.86 18.19
N CYS A 126 -0.64 -50.66 18.78
CA CYS A 126 -0.15 -50.51 20.15
C CYS A 126 -1.10 -49.71 21.06
N SER A 127 -2.26 -49.28 20.56
CA SER A 127 -3.22 -48.42 21.28
C SER A 127 -2.66 -47.05 21.74
N ALA A 128 -1.47 -46.65 21.28
CA ALA A 128 -0.92 -45.32 21.56
C ALA A 128 -1.73 -44.21 20.88
N LYS A 129 -1.72 -43.00 21.45
CA LYS A 129 -2.32 -41.81 20.84
C LYS A 129 -1.31 -41.11 19.94
N ASN A 130 -1.73 -40.78 18.72
CA ASN A 130 -0.90 -40.28 17.64
C ASN A 130 -1.52 -39.01 17.03
N PHE A 131 -0.72 -38.23 16.32
CA PHE A 131 -1.24 -37.10 15.54
C PHE A 131 -1.90 -37.56 14.23
N LYS A 132 -2.86 -36.77 13.72
CA LYS A 132 -3.58 -37.09 12.47
C LYS A 132 -2.68 -37.25 11.23
N GLY A 133 -1.53 -36.59 11.19
CA GLY A 133 -0.57 -36.63 10.08
C GLY A 133 0.67 -37.48 10.33
N GLU A 134 0.74 -38.20 11.44
CA GLU A 134 1.89 -39.03 11.77
C GLU A 134 1.93 -40.30 10.89
N SER A 135 3.12 -40.67 10.42
CA SER A 135 3.32 -41.86 9.60
C SER A 135 2.99 -43.14 10.38
N PRO A 136 2.28 -44.12 9.80
CA PRO A 136 2.05 -45.42 10.44
C PRO A 136 3.36 -46.05 10.89
N GLY A 137 3.39 -46.60 12.11
CA GLY A 137 4.57 -47.27 12.67
C GLY A 137 5.52 -46.40 13.49
N MET A 138 5.42 -45.06 13.47
CA MET A 138 6.27 -44.18 14.31
C MET A 138 6.13 -44.42 15.82
N CYS A 139 4.93 -44.82 16.25
CA CYS A 139 4.59 -45.13 17.63
C CYS A 139 4.78 -46.61 17.99
N CYS A 140 5.08 -47.47 17.02
CA CYS A 140 5.22 -48.91 17.23
C CYS A 140 6.71 -49.27 17.20
N PRO A 141 7.22 -50.02 18.19
CA PRO A 141 8.55 -50.58 18.05
C PRO A 141 8.59 -51.48 16.80
N TYR A 142 9.66 -51.39 16.02
CA TYR A 142 9.93 -52.42 15.02
C TYR A 142 10.17 -53.71 15.79
N GLU A 143 9.27 -54.69 15.67
CA GLU A 143 9.57 -56.05 16.10
C GLU A 143 10.76 -56.52 15.26
N LEU A 144 11.90 -56.76 15.94
CA LEU A 144 13.08 -57.45 15.42
C LEU A 144 12.92 -58.95 15.60
#